data_AF-A0A7X3T6Y9-F1
#
_entry.id   AF-A0A7X3T6Y9-F1
#
_cell.length_a   1.000
_cell.length_b   1.000
_cell.length_c   1.000
_cell.angle_alpha   90.00
_cell.angle_beta   90.00
_cell.angle_gamma   90.00
#
_symmetry.space_group_name_H-M   'P 1'
#
loop_
_entity.id
_entity.type
_entity.pdbx_description
1 polymer ?
#
loop_
_entity_poly.entity_id
_entity_poly.type
_entity_poly.pdbx_seq_one_letter_code
_entity_poly.pdbx_strand_id
1 'polypeptide(L)'
;MTINQLSEMRKNGLRALIENGWFEGFKRLLTDLYPDNAHFIYELLQNAEDARASKVHFVLNADKLEFEHNGGKLFEIEDVESITNIGSSTKTDDPTNIGEFGIGFKAVFAYTNTPEIESGKFHFRIRDMVVPDTEGLSPGALGARRTRFVFPFDNPKKSPENAVAEIKRNLQELNENTLLFLDNIRQINYNLPDSKKGSLERKKNTDDGNQIEISVKHPESRLPKSTHYLRFTKNVNVQDEDDKSKCRQIAIAFGVDMSKSGHWKIIPLNPGQVCIYFPAVKEPCNLRFHIHAPFAST
;
A
#
# COMPACT_ATOMS: atom_id res chain seq x y z
N MET A 1 -2.70 1.39 -27.22
CA MET A 1 -3.80 2.29 -26.81
C MET A 1 -3.20 3.56 -26.19
N THR A 2 -3.80 4.73 -26.35
CA THR A 2 -3.39 5.97 -25.64
C THR A 2 -4.32 6.24 -24.45
N ILE A 3 -3.92 7.10 -23.51
CA ILE A 3 -4.77 7.46 -22.37
C ILE A 3 -6.08 8.12 -22.82
N ASN A 4 -6.05 8.91 -23.89
CA ASN A 4 -7.26 9.53 -24.46
C ASN A 4 -8.19 8.48 -25.09
N GLN A 5 -7.64 7.48 -25.79
CA GLN A 5 -8.43 6.36 -26.32
C GLN A 5 -9.07 5.55 -25.19
N LEU A 6 -8.32 5.28 -24.11
CA LEU A 6 -8.83 4.60 -22.93
C LEU A 6 -9.92 5.44 -22.23
N SER A 7 -9.72 6.75 -22.10
CA SER A 7 -10.69 7.70 -21.54
C SER A 7 -12.02 7.64 -22.29
N GLU A 8 -11.98 7.76 -23.62
CA GLU A 8 -13.19 7.68 -24.45
C GLU A 8 -13.88 6.31 -24.38
N MET A 9 -13.10 5.22 -24.37
CA MET A 9 -13.65 3.87 -24.18
C MET A 9 -14.40 3.74 -22.84
N ARG A 10 -13.81 4.23 -21.74
CA ARG A 10 -14.42 4.19 -20.40
C ARG A 10 -15.64 5.10 -20.31
N LYS A 11 -15.61 6.30 -20.90
CA LYS A 11 -16.77 7.21 -21.00
C LYS A 11 -17.94 6.56 -21.75
N ASN A 12 -17.66 5.84 -22.84
CA ASN A 12 -18.71 5.15 -23.61
C ASN A 12 -19.35 4.02 -22.79
N GLY A 13 -18.55 3.22 -22.08
CA GLY A 13 -19.08 2.19 -21.17
C GLY A 13 -19.89 2.78 -20.02
N LEU A 14 -19.42 3.88 -19.44
CA LEU A 14 -20.13 4.62 -18.39
C LEU A 14 -21.47 5.17 -18.89
N ARG A 15 -21.49 5.74 -20.10
CA ARG A 15 -22.73 6.23 -20.73
C ARG A 15 -23.77 5.12 -20.85
N ALA A 16 -23.36 3.94 -21.30
CA ALA A 16 -24.25 2.78 -21.37
C ALA A 16 -24.78 2.38 -19.99
N LEU A 17 -23.95 2.37 -18.93
CA LEU A 17 -24.42 2.09 -17.57
C LEU A 17 -25.44 3.12 -17.05
N ILE A 18 -25.24 4.39 -17.38
CA ILE A 18 -26.16 5.49 -17.00
C ILE A 18 -27.48 5.36 -17.76
N GLU A 19 -27.44 5.16 -19.08
CA GLU A 19 -28.62 5.03 -19.94
C GLU A 19 -29.50 3.83 -19.54
N ASN A 20 -28.88 2.73 -19.07
CA ASN A 20 -29.59 1.57 -18.56
C ASN A 20 -30.02 1.70 -17.07
N GLY A 21 -29.70 2.80 -16.40
CA GLY A 21 -30.01 3.00 -14.98
C GLY A 21 -29.23 2.10 -14.01
N TRP A 22 -28.14 1.48 -14.46
CA TRP A 22 -27.35 0.52 -13.67
C TRP A 22 -26.22 1.17 -12.89
N PHE A 23 -25.90 2.44 -13.17
CA PHE A 23 -24.73 3.10 -12.62
C PHE A 23 -24.74 3.21 -11.08
N GLU A 24 -25.87 3.51 -10.45
CA GLU A 24 -25.94 3.59 -8.99
C GLU A 24 -25.81 2.21 -8.32
N GLY A 25 -26.41 1.17 -8.91
CA GLY A 25 -26.24 -0.21 -8.46
C GLY A 25 -24.78 -0.67 -8.59
N PHE A 26 -24.15 -0.31 -9.70
CA PHE A 26 -22.74 -0.55 -9.97
C PHE A 26 -21.82 0.15 -8.94
N LYS A 27 -22.04 1.45 -8.69
CA LYS A 27 -21.32 2.22 -7.65
C LYS A 27 -21.48 1.63 -6.27
N ARG A 28 -22.71 1.21 -5.92
CA ARG A 28 -22.99 0.58 -4.63
C ARG A 28 -22.25 -0.75 -4.49
N LEU A 29 -22.32 -1.61 -5.50
CA LEU A 29 -21.59 -2.87 -5.52
C LEU A 29 -20.09 -2.66 -5.32
N LEU A 30 -19.50 -1.69 -6.03
CA LEU A 30 -18.11 -1.32 -5.80
C LEU A 30 -17.88 -0.87 -4.35
N THR A 31 -18.68 0.06 -3.84
CA THR A 31 -18.53 0.56 -2.45
C THR A 31 -18.63 -0.56 -1.41
N ASP A 32 -19.57 -1.47 -1.58
CA ASP A 32 -19.80 -2.60 -0.66
C ASP A 32 -18.65 -3.61 -0.69
N LEU A 33 -17.88 -3.68 -1.79
CA LEU A 33 -16.65 -4.48 -1.89
C LEU A 33 -15.45 -3.82 -1.17
N TYR A 34 -15.55 -2.59 -0.68
CA TYR A 34 -14.48 -1.85 0.01
C TYR A 34 -14.78 -1.53 1.48
N PRO A 35 -15.10 -2.51 2.35
CA PRO A 35 -15.51 -2.22 3.72
C PRO A 35 -14.37 -1.77 4.65
N ASP A 36 -13.10 -1.98 4.28
CA ASP A 36 -11.97 -1.78 5.20
C ASP A 36 -11.14 -0.52 4.88
N ASN A 37 -11.55 0.59 5.50
CA ASN A 37 -10.94 1.92 5.38
C ASN A 37 -9.44 1.98 5.79
N ALA A 38 -8.92 0.99 6.53
CA ALA A 38 -7.53 0.95 6.98
C ALA A 38 -6.56 0.33 5.95
N HIS A 39 -7.09 -0.40 4.95
CA HIS A 39 -6.25 -1.17 4.03
C HIS A 39 -5.56 -0.32 2.96
N PHE A 40 -6.13 0.84 2.59
CA PHE A 40 -5.60 1.62 1.47
C PHE A 40 -4.16 2.14 1.70
N ILE A 41 -3.75 2.41 2.94
CA ILE A 41 -2.36 2.81 3.23
C ILE A 41 -1.40 1.69 2.87
N TYR A 42 -1.74 0.45 3.21
CA TYR A 42 -0.94 -0.73 2.88
C TYR A 42 -0.94 -0.99 1.37
N GLU A 43 -2.05 -0.77 0.67
CA GLU A 43 -2.13 -0.87 -0.79
C GLU A 43 -1.20 0.15 -1.49
N LEU A 44 -1.13 1.38 -0.98
CA LEU A 44 -0.17 2.38 -1.49
C LEU A 44 1.29 1.97 -1.23
N LEU A 45 1.57 1.40 -0.05
CA LEU A 45 2.88 0.86 0.27
C LEU A 45 3.24 -0.34 -0.63
N GLN A 46 2.28 -1.22 -0.96
CA GLN A 46 2.47 -2.33 -1.90
C GLN A 46 2.79 -1.82 -3.30
N ASN A 47 2.03 -0.84 -3.81
CA ASN A 47 2.32 -0.23 -5.11
C ASN A 47 3.74 0.34 -5.17
N ALA A 48 4.18 0.98 -4.08
CA ALA A 48 5.55 1.49 -3.98
C ALA A 48 6.59 0.37 -3.89
N GLU A 49 6.30 -0.72 -3.16
CA GLU A 49 7.16 -1.90 -3.04
C GLU A 49 7.31 -2.63 -4.38
N ASP A 50 6.22 -2.83 -5.13
CA ASP A 50 6.19 -3.39 -6.50
C ASP A 50 7.00 -2.52 -7.46
N ALA A 51 6.96 -1.19 -7.28
CA ALA A 51 7.77 -0.23 -8.01
C ALA A 51 9.24 -0.17 -7.54
N ARG A 52 9.63 -1.01 -6.57
CA ARG A 52 10.96 -1.08 -5.94
C ARG A 52 11.39 0.25 -5.31
N ALA A 53 10.44 0.99 -4.75
CA ALA A 53 10.74 2.20 -3.99
C ALA A 53 11.55 1.86 -2.74
N SER A 54 12.52 2.71 -2.41
CA SER A 54 13.25 2.62 -1.14
C SER A 54 12.69 3.55 -0.07
N LYS A 55 12.01 4.61 -0.48
CA LYS A 55 11.45 5.64 0.38
C LYS A 55 10.07 6.03 -0.08
N VAL A 56 9.19 6.22 0.89
CA VAL A 56 7.84 6.76 0.68
C VAL A 56 7.57 7.91 1.64
N HIS A 57 6.63 8.77 1.27
CA HIS A 57 6.25 9.94 2.06
C HIS A 57 4.75 10.21 1.95
N PHE A 58 4.08 10.30 3.09
CA PHE A 58 2.69 10.74 3.19
C PHE A 58 2.62 12.18 3.68
N VAL A 59 1.74 13.00 3.11
CA VAL A 59 1.42 14.33 3.62
C VAL A 59 -0.09 14.43 3.76
N LEU A 60 -0.56 14.44 5.01
CA LEU A 60 -1.97 14.61 5.33
C LEU A 60 -2.25 16.09 5.62
N ASN A 61 -3.09 16.71 4.79
CA ASN A 61 -3.60 18.07 4.95
C ASN A 61 -5.07 18.04 5.38
N ALA A 62 -5.66 19.22 5.62
CA ALA A 62 -7.08 19.32 6.00
C ALA A 62 -8.04 18.88 4.88
N ASP A 63 -7.61 18.97 3.62
CA ASP A 63 -8.43 18.83 2.42
C ASP A 63 -7.97 17.70 1.49
N LYS A 64 -6.83 17.07 1.76
CA LYS A 64 -6.28 15.99 0.94
C LYS A 64 -5.25 15.13 1.67
N LEU A 65 -5.02 13.93 1.13
CA LEU A 65 -3.83 13.12 1.38
C LEU A 65 -2.95 13.10 0.13
N GLU A 66 -1.64 13.30 0.31
CA GLU A 66 -0.64 13.08 -0.73
C GLU A 66 0.25 11.90 -0.36
N PHE A 67 0.58 11.06 -1.33
CA PHE A 67 1.51 9.93 -1.19
C PHE A 67 2.54 9.98 -2.31
N GLU A 68 3.82 10.01 -1.95
CA GLU A 68 4.93 9.98 -2.90
C GLU A 68 5.86 8.80 -2.62
N HIS A 69 6.42 8.22 -3.69
CA HIS A 69 7.50 7.26 -3.58
C HIS A 69 8.57 7.45 -4.66
N ASN A 70 9.77 6.94 -4.40
CA ASN A 70 10.92 7.02 -5.31
C ASN A 70 11.15 5.73 -6.11
N GLY A 71 10.06 5.04 -6.47
CA GLY A 71 10.11 3.81 -7.25
C GLY A 71 10.73 4.04 -8.63
N GLY A 72 11.45 3.03 -9.13
CA GLY A 72 12.06 3.08 -10.45
C GLY A 72 11.10 2.71 -11.58
N LYS A 73 10.07 1.90 -11.28
CA LYS A 73 9.00 1.57 -12.23
C LYS A 73 8.02 2.74 -12.28
N LEU A 74 8.03 3.46 -13.39
CA LEU A 74 7.03 4.49 -13.69
C LEU A 74 5.81 3.84 -14.35
N PHE A 75 4.69 4.57 -14.38
CA PHE A 75 3.48 4.06 -15.02
C PHE A 75 3.68 3.91 -16.53
N GLU A 76 3.19 2.79 -17.05
CA GLU A 76 2.93 2.57 -18.46
C GLU A 76 1.41 2.63 -18.74
N ILE A 77 1.00 2.54 -20.01
CA ILE A 77 -0.45 2.64 -20.32
C ILE A 77 -1.22 1.46 -19.74
N GLU A 78 -0.58 0.31 -19.61
CA GLU A 78 -1.08 -0.92 -19.01
C GLU A 78 -1.37 -0.72 -17.51
N ASP A 79 -0.53 0.05 -16.80
CA ASP A 79 -0.77 0.39 -15.40
C ASP A 79 -1.97 1.36 -15.26
N VAL A 80 -2.13 2.31 -16.19
CA VAL A 80 -3.31 3.21 -16.24
C VAL A 80 -4.58 2.41 -16.54
N GLU A 81 -4.52 1.46 -17.48
CA GLU A 81 -5.63 0.57 -17.79
C GLU A 81 -6.00 -0.28 -16.58
N SER A 82 -5.02 -0.87 -15.91
CA SER A 82 -5.21 -1.72 -14.73
C SER A 82 -5.86 -0.96 -13.57
N ILE A 83 -5.32 0.22 -13.21
CA ILE A 83 -5.83 1.01 -12.07
C ILE A 83 -7.22 1.60 -12.34
N THR A 84 -7.59 1.79 -13.61
CA THR A 84 -8.91 2.28 -14.04
C THR A 84 -9.90 1.16 -14.34
N ASN A 85 -9.48 -0.10 -14.33
CA ASN A 85 -10.35 -1.23 -14.60
C ASN A 85 -11.28 -1.56 -13.41
N ILE A 86 -12.27 -2.41 -13.68
CA ILE A 86 -13.18 -3.00 -12.69
C ILE A 86 -13.14 -4.51 -12.87
N GLY A 87 -12.81 -5.26 -11.82
CA GLY A 87 -13.00 -6.72 -11.79
C GLY A 87 -12.14 -7.54 -12.77
N SER A 88 -11.18 -6.92 -13.44
CA SER A 88 -10.19 -7.56 -14.30
C SER A 88 -8.83 -6.99 -13.91
N SER A 89 -8.18 -7.62 -12.93
CA SER A 89 -6.74 -7.44 -12.81
C SER A 89 -6.06 -8.35 -13.84
N THR A 90 -4.87 -7.97 -14.28
CA THR A 90 -4.00 -8.84 -15.08
C THR A 90 -3.25 -9.87 -14.22
N LYS A 91 -3.59 -9.98 -12.92
CA LYS A 91 -2.97 -10.88 -11.94
C LYS A 91 -3.88 -12.05 -11.53
N THR A 92 -4.89 -12.40 -12.34
CA THR A 92 -5.95 -13.42 -12.08
C THR A 92 -5.49 -14.85 -11.79
N ASP A 93 -4.19 -15.14 -11.86
CA ASP A 93 -3.66 -16.51 -11.72
C ASP A 93 -3.03 -16.77 -10.35
N ASP A 94 -3.14 -15.89 -9.35
CA ASP A 94 -2.36 -16.02 -8.11
C ASP A 94 -3.01 -15.40 -6.86
N PRO A 95 -3.77 -16.20 -6.08
CA PRO A 95 -4.46 -15.79 -4.83
C PRO A 95 -3.52 -15.37 -3.69
N THR A 96 -2.21 -15.42 -3.94
CA THR A 96 -1.18 -15.02 -2.98
C THR A 96 -0.56 -13.65 -3.28
N ASN A 97 -0.89 -13.06 -4.42
CA ASN A 97 -0.61 -11.65 -4.68
C ASN A 97 -1.66 -10.80 -4.00
N ILE A 98 -1.31 -10.15 -2.89
CA ILE A 98 -2.16 -9.07 -2.39
C ILE A 98 -2.19 -7.96 -3.45
N GLY A 99 -3.39 -7.51 -3.79
CA GLY A 99 -3.67 -6.59 -4.91
C GLY A 99 -4.32 -7.25 -6.14
N GLU A 100 -4.76 -8.50 -6.03
CA GLU A 100 -5.24 -9.34 -7.14
C GLU A 100 -6.49 -8.86 -7.90
N PHE A 101 -7.05 -7.70 -7.59
CA PHE A 101 -8.28 -7.27 -8.27
C PHE A 101 -8.26 -5.83 -8.79
N GLY A 102 -7.18 -5.08 -8.60
CA GLY A 102 -7.25 -3.62 -8.72
C GLY A 102 -8.27 -2.98 -7.76
N ILE A 103 -8.89 -3.79 -6.88
CA ILE A 103 -9.87 -3.46 -5.83
C ILE A 103 -9.18 -2.75 -4.68
N GLY A 104 -7.95 -3.15 -4.32
CA GLY A 104 -7.19 -2.53 -3.23
C GLY A 104 -7.01 -1.03 -3.41
N PHE A 105 -6.63 -0.58 -4.61
CA PHE A 105 -6.55 0.86 -4.90
C PHE A 105 -7.91 1.55 -4.80
N LYS A 106 -9.02 0.89 -5.15
CA LYS A 106 -10.34 1.54 -5.14
C LYS A 106 -10.83 1.87 -3.73
N ALA A 107 -10.21 1.35 -2.66
CA ALA A 107 -10.47 1.80 -1.30
C ALA A 107 -10.23 3.31 -1.10
N VAL A 108 -9.42 3.95 -1.96
CA VAL A 108 -9.25 5.42 -1.93
C VAL A 108 -10.55 6.17 -2.23
N PHE A 109 -11.50 5.55 -2.95
CA PHE A 109 -12.79 6.18 -3.27
C PHE A 109 -13.70 6.37 -2.04
N ALA A 110 -13.36 5.76 -0.89
CA ALA A 110 -13.99 6.07 0.39
C ALA A 110 -13.66 7.51 0.88
N TYR A 111 -12.63 8.14 0.32
CA TYR A 111 -12.15 9.47 0.71
C TYR A 111 -12.21 10.49 -0.44
N THR A 112 -12.02 10.05 -1.68
CA THR A 112 -11.96 10.93 -2.86
C THR A 112 -12.86 10.46 -4.00
N ASN A 113 -13.40 11.37 -4.80
CA ASN A 113 -14.01 11.07 -6.09
C ASN A 113 -13.06 11.29 -7.27
N THR A 114 -11.97 12.03 -7.07
CA THR A 114 -11.00 12.35 -8.12
C THR A 114 -9.56 12.12 -7.67
N PRO A 115 -9.14 10.86 -7.42
CA PRO A 115 -7.73 10.57 -7.16
C PRO A 115 -6.91 10.98 -8.38
N GLU A 116 -5.81 11.68 -8.14
CA GLU A 116 -4.86 12.17 -9.14
C GLU A 116 -3.54 11.42 -9.01
N ILE A 117 -2.98 11.02 -10.14
CA ILE A 117 -1.76 10.22 -10.23
C ILE A 117 -0.82 10.91 -11.21
N GLU A 118 0.41 11.14 -10.77
CA GLU A 118 1.50 11.67 -11.57
C GLU A 118 2.70 10.71 -11.49
N SER A 119 3.10 10.16 -12.65
CA SER A 119 4.16 9.16 -12.76
C SER A 119 4.77 9.18 -14.16
N GLY A 120 6.00 9.70 -14.26
CA GLY A 120 6.68 9.84 -15.55
C GLY A 120 5.90 10.74 -16.52
N LYS A 121 5.54 10.19 -17.68
CA LYS A 121 4.77 10.93 -18.71
C LYS A 121 3.27 11.02 -18.41
N PHE A 122 2.78 10.27 -17.42
CA PHE A 122 1.36 10.22 -17.10
C PHE A 122 1.05 11.18 -15.95
N HIS A 123 0.10 12.06 -16.20
CA HIS A 123 -0.53 12.89 -15.18
C HIS A 123 -2.02 12.91 -15.49
N PHE A 124 -2.81 12.23 -14.64
CA PHE A 124 -4.24 12.05 -14.85
C PHE A 124 -4.96 11.94 -13.52
N ARG A 125 -6.26 12.23 -13.54
CA ARG A 125 -7.17 11.91 -12.45
C ARG A 125 -8.16 10.85 -12.89
N ILE A 126 -8.71 10.10 -11.94
CA ILE A 126 -9.75 9.11 -12.23
C ILE A 126 -11.10 9.72 -11.84
N ARG A 127 -12.01 9.85 -12.79
CA ARG A 127 -13.41 10.25 -12.54
C ARG A 127 -14.32 9.04 -12.60
N ASP A 128 -15.44 9.12 -11.88
CA ASP A 128 -16.48 8.08 -11.89
C ASP A 128 -15.91 6.67 -11.63
N MET A 129 -14.85 6.60 -10.82
CA MET A 129 -14.07 5.40 -10.45
C MET A 129 -13.26 4.73 -11.57
N VAL A 130 -13.45 5.09 -12.84
CA VAL A 130 -12.90 4.34 -14.00
C VAL A 130 -12.43 5.16 -15.18
N VAL A 131 -12.74 6.46 -15.23
CA VAL A 131 -12.40 7.29 -16.40
C VAL A 131 -11.09 8.02 -16.12
N PRO A 132 -9.97 7.66 -16.78
CA PRO A 132 -8.77 8.48 -16.71
C PRO A 132 -9.00 9.78 -17.48
N ASP A 133 -8.77 10.91 -16.81
CA ASP A 133 -8.95 12.25 -17.35
C ASP A 133 -7.65 13.06 -17.18
N THR A 134 -7.25 13.74 -18.26
CA THR A 134 -6.04 14.58 -18.32
C THR A 134 -6.39 16.07 -18.46
N GLU A 135 -7.68 16.42 -18.55
CA GLU A 135 -8.13 17.79 -18.76
C GLU A 135 -7.71 18.70 -17.59
N GLY A 136 -7.12 19.85 -17.94
CA GLY A 136 -6.66 20.84 -16.97
C GLY A 136 -5.42 20.44 -16.17
N LEU A 137 -4.77 19.32 -16.49
CA LEU A 137 -3.52 18.88 -15.86
C LEU A 137 -2.33 19.21 -16.76
N SER A 138 -1.32 19.88 -16.20
CA SER A 138 -0.05 20.10 -16.91
C SER A 138 0.74 18.79 -17.00
N PRO A 139 1.57 18.58 -18.04
CA PRO A 139 2.48 17.44 -18.09
C PRO A 139 3.30 17.35 -16.79
N GLY A 140 3.46 16.14 -16.26
CA GLY A 140 4.05 15.94 -14.95
C GLY A 140 5.42 16.60 -14.83
N ALA A 141 5.60 17.41 -13.78
CA ALA A 141 6.87 18.04 -13.43
C ALA A 141 7.64 17.25 -12.37
N LEU A 142 7.07 16.15 -11.87
CA LEU A 142 7.78 15.20 -11.02
C LEU A 142 8.98 14.64 -11.79
N GLY A 143 10.18 14.89 -11.23
CA GLY A 143 11.42 14.42 -11.82
C GLY A 143 11.41 12.91 -12.10
N ALA A 144 12.32 12.46 -12.97
CA ALA A 144 12.30 11.16 -13.68
C ALA A 144 12.24 9.86 -12.83
N ARG A 145 12.13 9.90 -11.50
CA ARG A 145 12.06 8.72 -10.61
C ARG A 145 11.14 8.93 -9.42
N ARG A 146 9.96 9.49 -9.65
CA ARG A 146 8.96 9.67 -8.61
C ARG A 146 7.56 9.39 -9.16
N THR A 147 6.74 8.87 -8.27
CA THR A 147 5.31 8.73 -8.47
C THR A 147 4.61 9.40 -7.31
N ARG A 148 3.60 10.21 -7.62
CA ARG A 148 2.77 10.92 -6.65
C ARG A 148 1.32 10.53 -6.87
N PHE A 149 0.63 10.31 -5.76
CA PHE A 149 -0.81 10.20 -5.68
C PHE A 149 -1.34 11.36 -4.84
N VAL A 150 -2.43 11.98 -5.28
CA VAL A 150 -3.15 13.01 -4.55
C VAL A 150 -4.61 12.57 -4.41
N PHE A 151 -5.11 12.58 -3.19
CA PHE A 151 -6.48 12.18 -2.84
C PHE A 151 -7.19 13.37 -2.18
N PRO A 152 -7.84 14.25 -2.97
CA PRO A 152 -8.70 15.30 -2.43
C PRO A 152 -9.85 14.71 -1.61
N PHE A 153 -10.22 15.30 -0.48
CA PHE A 153 -11.36 14.86 0.34
C PHE A 153 -12.69 15.40 -0.21
N ASP A 154 -12.99 15.03 -1.46
CA ASP A 154 -14.13 15.50 -2.24
C ASP A 154 -15.27 14.46 -2.35
N ASN A 155 -15.22 13.39 -1.55
CA ASN A 155 -16.33 12.44 -1.44
C ASN A 155 -17.45 13.01 -0.51
N PRO A 156 -18.67 13.29 -1.03
CA PRO A 156 -19.74 13.86 -0.22
C PRO A 156 -20.26 12.94 0.90
N LYS A 157 -19.95 11.63 0.86
CA LYS A 157 -20.33 10.66 1.89
C LYS A 157 -19.41 10.67 3.11
N LYS A 158 -18.24 11.33 3.03
CA LYS A 158 -17.26 11.40 4.13
C LYS A 158 -16.70 12.82 4.23
N SER A 159 -16.95 13.49 5.34
CA SER A 159 -16.43 14.85 5.53
C SER A 159 -14.90 14.86 5.60
N PRO A 160 -14.22 15.95 5.19
CA PRO A 160 -12.77 16.08 5.31
C PRO A 160 -12.26 15.85 6.73
N GLU A 161 -12.98 16.28 7.77
CA GLU A 161 -12.59 16.08 9.16
C GLU A 161 -12.56 14.61 9.55
N ASN A 162 -13.56 13.83 9.13
CA ASN A 162 -13.61 12.40 9.36
C ASN A 162 -12.52 11.67 8.58
N ALA A 163 -12.30 12.06 7.31
CA ALA A 163 -11.21 11.53 6.50
C ALA A 163 -9.84 11.76 7.17
N VAL A 164 -9.57 12.99 7.62
CA VAL A 164 -8.35 13.35 8.33
C VAL A 164 -8.20 12.55 9.62
N ALA A 165 -9.25 12.43 10.43
CA ALA A 165 -9.19 11.69 11.69
C ALA A 165 -8.87 10.20 11.48
N GLU A 166 -9.52 9.56 10.51
CA GLU A 166 -9.27 8.15 10.15
C GLU A 166 -7.83 7.95 9.62
N ILE A 167 -7.40 8.77 8.66
CA ILE A 167 -6.08 8.62 8.04
C ILE A 167 -4.97 8.94 9.06
N LYS A 168 -5.16 9.95 9.90
CA LYS A 168 -4.22 10.29 10.98
C LYS A 168 -4.02 9.10 11.92
N ARG A 169 -5.11 8.44 12.34
CA ARG A 169 -5.04 7.24 13.18
C ARG A 169 -4.27 6.12 12.46
N ASN A 170 -4.61 5.83 11.21
CA ASN A 170 -3.95 4.76 10.44
C ASN A 170 -2.44 5.01 10.28
N LEU A 171 -2.03 6.26 10.00
CA LEU A 171 -0.60 6.63 9.91
C LEU A 171 0.12 6.51 11.26
N GLN A 172 -0.57 6.81 12.37
CA GLN A 172 -0.03 6.67 13.72
C GLN A 172 0.05 5.22 14.19
N GLU A 173 -0.75 4.31 13.63
CA GLU A 173 -0.72 2.86 13.91
C GLU A 173 0.43 2.11 13.21
N LEU A 174 1.06 2.74 12.20
CA LEU A 174 2.25 2.18 11.55
C LEU A 174 3.35 1.92 12.59
N ASN A 175 3.87 0.69 12.57
CA ASN A 175 4.81 0.20 13.58
C ASN A 175 5.96 -0.56 12.94
N GLU A 176 6.86 -1.11 13.76
CA GLU A 176 8.05 -1.80 13.30
C GLU A 176 7.75 -2.96 12.32
N ASN A 177 6.63 -3.66 12.49
CA ASN A 177 6.26 -4.79 11.66
C ASN A 177 5.80 -4.36 10.25
N THR A 178 5.47 -3.08 10.03
CA THR A 178 5.17 -2.54 8.70
C THR A 178 6.34 -2.68 7.72
N LEU A 179 7.59 -2.56 8.20
CA LEU A 179 8.79 -2.65 7.35
C LEU A 179 9.49 -4.01 7.38
N LEU A 180 9.07 -4.91 8.28
CA LEU A 180 9.84 -6.11 8.63
C LEU A 180 10.04 -7.05 7.45
N PHE A 181 8.98 -7.30 6.68
CA PHE A 181 8.98 -8.30 5.60
C PHE A 181 9.00 -7.70 4.19
N LEU A 182 9.08 -6.37 4.07
CA LEU A 182 9.32 -5.74 2.77
C LEU A 182 10.73 -6.05 2.26
N ASP A 183 11.01 -5.85 0.99
CA ASP A 183 12.34 -6.03 0.42
C ASP A 183 12.98 -4.69 0.06
N ASN A 184 12.20 -3.76 -0.49
CA ASN A 184 12.68 -2.54 -1.10
C ASN A 184 12.50 -1.32 -0.20
N ILE A 185 11.29 -1.11 0.34
CA ILE A 185 11.01 0.06 1.18
C ILE A 185 11.81 -0.05 2.49
N ARG A 186 12.59 0.98 2.77
CA ARG A 186 13.42 1.11 3.98
C ARG A 186 13.01 2.29 4.83
N GLN A 187 12.28 3.26 4.26
CA GLN A 187 11.89 4.46 4.97
C GLN A 187 10.46 4.85 4.62
N ILE A 188 9.63 5.04 5.65
CA ILE A 188 8.30 5.64 5.55
C ILE A 188 8.35 6.92 6.38
N ASN A 189 8.02 8.05 5.76
CA ASN A 189 7.83 9.31 6.48
C ASN A 189 6.39 9.76 6.34
N TYR A 190 5.85 10.45 7.34
CA TYR A 190 4.55 11.09 7.22
C TYR A 190 4.47 12.43 7.97
N ASN A 191 3.76 13.38 7.37
CA ASN A 191 3.41 14.67 7.99
C ASN A 191 1.91 14.70 8.28
N LEU A 192 1.55 15.20 9.46
CA LEU A 192 0.18 15.39 9.91
C LEU A 192 -0.24 16.87 9.81
N PRO A 193 -1.56 17.17 9.81
CA PRO A 193 -2.06 18.55 9.68
C PRO A 193 -1.58 19.50 10.78
N ASP A 194 -1.27 18.97 11.96
CA ASP A 194 -0.74 19.71 13.12
C ASP A 194 0.77 19.96 13.03
N SER A 195 1.37 19.81 11.85
CA SER A 195 2.82 19.88 11.58
C SER A 195 3.66 18.83 12.32
N LYS A 196 3.04 17.91 13.06
CA LYS A 196 3.77 16.79 13.65
C LYS A 196 4.15 15.79 12.57
N LYS A 197 5.23 15.06 12.82
CA LYS A 197 5.82 14.13 11.86
C LYS A 197 6.10 12.80 12.52
N GLY A 198 5.91 11.72 11.77
CA GLY A 198 6.40 10.41 12.15
C GLY A 198 7.24 9.78 11.05
N SER A 199 8.03 8.79 11.45
CA SER A 199 8.93 8.10 10.54
C SER A 199 9.23 6.67 11.01
N LEU A 200 9.34 5.76 10.06
CA LEU A 200 9.85 4.41 10.24
C LEU A 200 11.10 4.26 9.37
N GLU A 201 12.16 3.70 9.91
CA GLU A 201 13.40 3.40 9.18
C GLU A 201 13.87 1.98 9.49
N ARG A 202 14.15 1.21 8.44
CA ARG A 202 14.76 -0.11 8.54
C ARG A 202 16.22 -0.07 8.13
N LYS A 203 17.09 -0.52 9.02
CA LYS A 203 18.52 -0.72 8.80
C LYS A 203 18.83 -2.21 8.77
N LYS A 204 19.66 -2.61 7.82
CA LYS A 204 20.18 -3.97 7.69
C LYS A 204 21.61 -3.95 8.21
N ASN A 205 21.94 -4.81 9.19
CA ASN A 205 23.30 -4.89 9.68
C ASN A 205 24.18 -5.64 8.66
N THR A 206 25.42 -5.20 8.48
CA THR A 206 26.26 -5.54 7.31
C THR A 206 26.91 -6.92 7.36
N ASP A 207 26.97 -7.56 8.52
CA ASP A 207 27.90 -8.67 8.73
C ASP A 207 27.27 -10.06 8.44
N ASP A 208 25.97 -10.24 8.70
CA ASP A 208 25.26 -11.51 8.44
C ASP A 208 24.02 -11.36 7.53
N GLY A 209 23.57 -10.12 7.30
CA GLY A 209 22.39 -9.79 6.51
C GLY A 209 21.05 -10.28 7.06
N ASN A 210 21.00 -10.95 8.22
CA ASN A 210 19.77 -11.44 8.83
C ASN A 210 19.32 -10.55 9.99
N GLN A 211 20.24 -9.80 10.58
CA GLN A 211 19.90 -8.83 11.60
C GLN A 211 19.27 -7.56 10.99
N ILE A 212 18.07 -7.26 11.46
CA ILE A 212 17.30 -6.08 11.05
C ILE A 212 17.02 -5.22 12.28
N GLU A 213 17.33 -3.93 12.17
CA GLU A 213 16.88 -2.92 13.12
C GLU A 213 15.78 -2.10 12.45
N ILE A 214 14.68 -1.86 13.17
CA ILE A 214 13.59 -0.98 12.72
C ILE A 214 13.38 0.08 13.79
N SER A 215 13.61 1.34 13.42
CA SER A 215 13.39 2.49 14.27
C SER A 215 12.07 3.15 13.93
N VAL A 216 11.20 3.33 14.92
CA VAL A 216 9.90 4.01 14.79
C VAL A 216 9.90 5.28 15.64
N LYS A 217 9.60 6.40 15.00
CA LYS A 217 9.40 7.69 15.67
C LYS A 217 7.97 8.15 15.42
N HIS A 218 7.12 8.06 16.45
CA HIS A 218 5.78 8.64 16.40
C HIS A 218 5.82 10.15 16.68
N PRO A 219 4.80 10.91 16.22
CA PRO A 219 4.63 12.34 16.45
C PRO A 219 4.91 12.84 17.86
N GLU A 220 4.45 12.12 18.89
CA GLU A 220 4.59 12.53 20.29
C GLU A 220 5.92 12.06 20.92
N SER A 221 6.67 11.19 20.25
CA SER A 221 7.88 10.58 20.78
C SER A 221 9.08 11.50 20.63
N ARG A 222 9.76 11.80 21.76
CA ARG A 222 11.01 12.58 21.75
C ARG A 222 12.13 11.90 20.96
N LEU A 223 12.26 10.58 21.13
CA LEU A 223 13.28 9.75 20.50
C LEU A 223 12.63 8.58 19.75
N PRO A 224 13.25 8.09 18.66
CA PRO A 224 12.81 6.87 18.01
C PRO A 224 12.98 5.66 18.96
N LYS A 225 12.06 4.70 18.87
CA LYS A 225 12.17 3.39 19.49
C LYS A 225 12.73 2.42 18.44
N SER A 226 13.86 1.78 18.73
CA SER A 226 14.42 0.72 17.88
C SER A 226 14.00 -0.66 18.37
N THR A 227 13.53 -1.49 17.45
CA THR A 227 13.26 -2.92 17.64
C THR A 227 14.19 -3.73 16.74
N HIS A 228 14.68 -4.86 17.23
CA HIS A 228 15.65 -5.68 16.51
C HIS A 228 15.09 -7.08 16.23
N TYR A 229 15.43 -7.62 15.07
CA TYR A 229 14.99 -8.93 14.61
C TYR A 229 16.12 -9.72 13.97
N LEU A 230 16.04 -11.04 14.08
CA LEU A 230 16.69 -11.97 13.16
C LEU A 230 15.66 -12.44 12.14
N ARG A 231 15.77 -11.96 10.90
CA ARG A 231 14.89 -12.29 9.79
C ARG A 231 15.57 -13.28 8.85
N PHE A 232 14.90 -14.40 8.59
CA PHE A 232 15.33 -15.40 7.62
C PHE A 232 14.32 -15.48 6.49
N THR A 233 14.82 -15.50 5.26
CA THR A 233 13.99 -15.56 4.03
C THR A 233 14.37 -16.79 3.22
N LYS A 234 13.39 -17.48 2.63
CA LYS A 234 13.63 -18.62 1.74
C LYS A 234 12.62 -18.64 0.60
N ASN A 235 13.08 -18.89 -0.62
CA ASN A 235 12.20 -19.22 -1.74
C ASN A 235 11.82 -20.69 -1.66
N VAL A 236 10.52 -20.97 -1.73
CA VAL A 236 9.93 -22.31 -1.69
C VAL A 236 9.02 -22.49 -2.90
N ASN A 237 9.00 -23.70 -3.46
CA ASN A 237 8.04 -24.05 -4.49
C ASN A 237 6.79 -24.60 -3.80
N VAL A 238 5.65 -23.97 -4.07
CA VAL A 238 4.33 -24.37 -3.56
C VAL A 238 3.52 -24.84 -4.77
N GLN A 239 2.92 -26.02 -4.70
CA GLN A 239 1.90 -26.43 -5.66
C GLN A 239 0.56 -25.88 -5.21
N ASP A 240 -0.17 -25.23 -6.12
CA ASP A 240 -1.56 -24.85 -5.88
C ASP A 240 -2.53 -26.01 -6.17
N GLU A 241 -3.83 -25.77 -5.96
CA GLU A 241 -4.90 -26.74 -6.17
C GLU A 241 -5.03 -27.21 -7.64
N ASP A 242 -4.43 -26.46 -8.59
CA ASP A 242 -4.40 -26.77 -10.02
C ASP A 242 -3.09 -27.47 -10.45
N ASP A 243 -2.31 -27.99 -9.49
CA ASP A 243 -1.00 -28.62 -9.70
C ASP A 243 0.07 -27.69 -10.32
N LYS A 244 -0.17 -26.37 -10.37
CA LYS A 244 0.82 -25.42 -10.87
C LYS A 244 1.84 -25.11 -9.77
N SER A 245 3.12 -25.38 -10.07
CA SER A 245 4.23 -25.03 -9.19
C SER A 245 4.53 -23.54 -9.24
N LYS A 246 4.45 -22.88 -8.09
CA LYS A 246 4.68 -21.45 -7.91
C LYS A 246 5.82 -21.23 -6.93
N CYS A 247 6.85 -20.50 -7.36
CA CYS A 247 7.94 -20.09 -6.47
C CYS A 247 7.47 -18.90 -5.62
N ARG A 248 7.55 -19.03 -4.30
CA ARG A 248 7.13 -18.02 -3.33
C ARG A 248 8.20 -17.79 -2.29
N GLN A 249 8.36 -16.55 -1.87
CA GLN A 249 9.24 -16.23 -0.75
C GLN A 249 8.46 -16.37 0.56
N ILE A 250 9.01 -17.11 1.51
CA ILE A 250 8.55 -17.13 2.90
C ILE A 250 9.62 -16.50 3.78
N ALA A 251 9.22 -15.95 4.92
CA ALA A 251 10.14 -15.44 5.90
C ALA A 251 9.66 -15.67 7.33
N ILE A 252 10.61 -15.77 8.25
CA ILE A 252 10.35 -15.78 9.69
C ILE A 252 11.23 -14.71 10.35
N ALA A 253 10.72 -14.10 11.42
CA ALA A 253 11.48 -13.12 12.19
C ALA A 253 11.35 -13.38 13.69
N PHE A 254 12.49 -13.58 14.34
CA PHE A 254 12.60 -13.68 15.79
C PHE A 254 12.95 -12.32 16.37
N GLY A 255 12.27 -11.91 17.45
CA GLY A 255 12.68 -10.74 18.20
C GLY A 255 14.04 -10.97 18.84
N VAL A 256 14.90 -9.96 18.86
CA VAL A 256 16.17 -10.00 19.59
C VAL A 256 16.37 -8.77 20.46
N ASP A 257 17.05 -8.97 21.58
CA ASP A 257 17.41 -7.90 22.52
C ASP A 257 18.86 -8.04 22.96
N MET A 258 19.48 -6.90 23.29
CA MET A 258 20.84 -6.86 23.81
C MET A 258 20.80 -7.13 25.30
N SER A 259 21.40 -8.25 25.72
CA SER A 259 21.52 -8.55 27.15
C SER A 259 22.46 -7.57 27.86
N LYS A 260 22.32 -7.46 29.19
CA LYS A 260 23.18 -6.63 30.05
C LYS A 260 24.69 -6.96 29.91
N SER A 261 25.02 -8.17 29.47
CA SER A 261 26.38 -8.64 29.23
C SER A 261 26.90 -8.31 27.82
N GLY A 262 26.15 -7.58 26.99
CA GLY A 262 26.57 -7.19 25.64
C GLY A 262 26.42 -8.27 24.56
N HIS A 263 25.66 -9.33 24.84
CA HIS A 263 25.33 -10.38 23.86
C HIS A 263 23.89 -10.29 23.40
N TRP A 264 23.64 -10.47 22.11
CA TRP A 264 22.29 -10.59 21.55
C TRP A 264 21.61 -11.88 22.01
N LYS A 265 20.34 -11.79 22.39
CA LYS A 265 19.50 -12.94 22.75
C LYS A 265 18.19 -12.91 22.00
N ILE A 266 17.73 -14.08 21.55
CA ILE A 266 16.38 -14.25 21.00
C ILE A 266 15.38 -14.12 22.14
N ILE A 267 14.37 -13.29 21.92
CA ILE A 267 13.25 -13.07 22.84
C ILE A 267 11.94 -13.56 22.21
N PRO A 268 11.03 -14.13 23.01
CA PRO A 268 9.72 -14.53 22.50
C PRO A 268 8.87 -13.30 22.19
N LEU A 269 8.23 -13.29 21.02
CA LEU A 269 7.22 -12.31 20.65
C LEU A 269 5.85 -12.74 21.21
N ASN A 270 5.07 -11.79 21.73
CA ASN A 270 3.77 -12.07 22.35
C ASN A 270 2.71 -11.02 21.98
N PRO A 271 1.75 -11.35 21.10
CA PRO A 271 1.72 -12.55 20.26
C PRO A 271 2.79 -12.48 19.15
N GLY A 272 3.08 -13.62 18.51
CA GLY A 272 3.61 -13.60 17.14
C GLY A 272 2.61 -12.95 16.19
N GLN A 273 3.00 -12.73 14.94
CA GLN A 273 2.10 -12.16 13.93
C GLN A 273 2.24 -12.93 12.62
N VAL A 274 1.09 -13.19 11.98
CA VAL A 274 1.03 -13.57 10.59
C VAL A 274 1.11 -12.30 9.75
N CYS A 275 1.96 -12.34 8.74
CA CYS A 275 2.14 -11.25 7.79
C CYS A 275 1.96 -11.78 6.37
N ILE A 276 1.42 -10.95 5.51
CA ILE A 276 1.44 -11.11 4.07
C ILE A 276 1.97 -9.77 3.53
N TYR A 277 3.30 -9.65 3.45
CA TYR A 277 4.06 -8.38 3.49
C TYR A 277 3.85 -7.51 4.73
N PHE A 278 2.60 -7.24 5.10
CA PHE A 278 2.17 -6.46 6.27
C PHE A 278 1.44 -7.33 7.30
N PRO A 279 1.30 -6.88 8.55
CA PRO A 279 0.58 -7.63 9.58
C PRO A 279 -0.88 -7.91 9.20
N ALA A 280 -1.26 -9.18 9.19
CA ALA A 280 -2.65 -9.63 9.02
C ALA A 280 -3.35 -9.56 10.39
N VAL A 281 -3.79 -8.37 10.80
CA VAL A 281 -4.27 -8.09 12.18
C VAL A 281 -5.44 -8.97 12.62
N LYS A 282 -6.25 -9.45 11.66
CA LYS A 282 -7.40 -10.34 11.93
C LYS A 282 -6.99 -11.80 12.13
N GLU A 283 -5.78 -12.18 11.76
CA GLU A 283 -5.30 -13.56 11.80
C GLU A 283 -4.50 -13.85 13.09
N PRO A 284 -5.03 -14.68 14.00
CA PRO A 284 -4.33 -14.99 15.25
C PRO A 284 -3.09 -15.85 14.98
N CYS A 285 -1.98 -15.50 15.62
CA CYS A 285 -0.75 -16.29 15.57
C CYS A 285 -0.33 -16.72 16.98
N ASN A 286 -0.40 -18.03 17.24
CA ASN A 286 0.02 -18.60 18.52
C ASN A 286 1.53 -18.87 18.60
N LEU A 287 2.29 -18.51 17.56
CA LEU A 287 3.74 -18.63 17.53
C LEU A 287 4.39 -17.49 18.34
N ARG A 288 5.64 -17.70 18.77
CA ARG A 288 6.45 -16.71 19.48
C ARG A 288 7.41 -15.94 18.57
N PHE A 289 7.13 -15.96 17.26
CA PHE A 289 7.87 -15.27 16.21
C PHE A 289 6.90 -14.77 15.14
N HIS A 290 7.34 -13.81 14.32
CA HIS A 290 6.54 -13.36 13.18
C HIS A 290 6.80 -14.25 11.97
N ILE A 291 5.76 -14.55 11.20
CA ILE A 291 5.84 -15.35 9.98
C ILE A 291 5.24 -14.57 8.82
N HIS A 292 5.97 -14.54 7.71
CA HIS A 292 5.50 -14.07 6.43
C HIS A 292 5.42 -15.24 5.47
N ALA A 293 4.25 -15.43 4.88
CA ALA A 293 4.07 -16.41 3.83
C ALA A 293 3.02 -15.88 2.83
N PRO A 294 2.99 -16.44 1.61
CA PRO A 294 1.96 -16.17 0.61
C PRO A 294 0.62 -16.80 1.02
N PHE A 295 0.11 -16.49 2.22
CA PHE A 295 -1.20 -16.95 2.66
C PHE A 295 -2.26 -16.34 1.75
N ALA A 296 -3.21 -17.15 1.30
CA ALA A 296 -4.39 -16.62 0.63
C ALA A 296 -5.15 -15.75 1.65
N SER A 297 -5.36 -14.47 1.32
CA SER A 297 -6.24 -13.62 2.12
C SER A 297 -7.68 -14.05 1.86
N THR A 298 -8.34 -14.62 2.87
CA THR A 298 -9.79 -14.91 2.82
C THR A 298 -10.62 -13.68 3.10
#